data_AF-A0A704CWR0-F1
#
_entry.id   AF-A0A704CWR0-F1
#
_cell.length_a   1.000
_cell.length_b   1.000
_cell.length_c   1.000
_cell.angle_alpha   90.00
_cell.angle_beta   90.00
_cell.angle_gamma   90.00
#
_symmetry.space_group_name_H-M   'P 1'
#
loop_
_entity.id
_entity.type
_entity.pdbx_description
1 polymer ?
#
loop_
_entity_poly.entity_id
_entity_poly.type
_entity_poly.pdbx_seq_one_letter_code
_entity_poly.pdbx_strand_id
1 'polypeptide(L)' 'MIDITLPLTDIHRHLDGNIRAQTILDLGRQFNIALPA' A
#
# COMPACT_ATOMS: atom_id res chain seq x y z
N MET A 1 -23.64 5.01 -0.94
CA MET A 1 -23.20 3.59 -0.95
C MET A 1 -22.64 3.30 -2.34
N ILE A 2 -21.57 2.51 -2.46
CA ILE A 2 -21.07 2.07 -3.78
C ILE A 2 -22.15 1.20 -4.42
N ASP A 3 -22.48 1.45 -5.68
CA ASP A 3 -23.36 0.58 -6.45
C ASP A 3 -22.59 -0.68 -6.86
N ILE A 4 -22.94 -1.81 -6.25
CA ILE A 4 -22.26 -3.09 -6.47
C ILE A 4 -22.67 -3.76 -7.80
N THR A 5 -23.62 -3.19 -8.54
CA THR A 5 -24.06 -3.69 -9.85
C THR A 5 -23.23 -3.14 -11.00
N LEU A 6 -22.43 -2.09 -10.76
CA LEU A 6 -21.53 -1.49 -11.74
C LEU A 6 -20.07 -1.86 -11.45
N PRO A 7 -19.22 -2.04 -12.49
CA PRO A 7 -17.78 -2.16 -12.30
C PRO A 7 -17.21 -0.89 -11.68
N LEU A 8 -16.39 -1.04 -10.64
CA LEU A 8 -15.75 0.08 -9.95
C LEU A 8 -14.30 0.22 -10.42
N THR A 9 -13.94 1.41 -10.87
CA THR A 9 -12.57 1.76 -11.25
C THR A 9 -11.99 2.81 -10.30
N ASP A 10 -10.69 2.73 -10.08
CA ASP A 10 -9.92 3.75 -9.37
C ASP A 10 -8.81 4.23 -10.32
N ILE A 11 -9.00 5.45 -10.84
CA ILE A 11 -8.20 5.98 -11.94
C ILE A 11 -7.02 6.84 -11.46
N HIS A 12 -7.00 7.21 -10.18
CA HIS A 12 -5.94 8.03 -9.60
C HIS A 12 -5.50 7.43 -8.26
N ARG A 13 -4.73 6.35 -8.36
CA ARG A 13 -4.13 5.70 -7.19
C ARG A 13 -2.63 5.52 -7.37
N HIS A 14 -1.88 6.01 -6.39
CA HIS A 14 -0.45 5.77 -6.29
C HIS A 14 -0.21 4.46 -5.53
N LEU A 15 0.54 3.54 -6.14
CA LEU A 15 0.84 2.23 -5.54
C LEU A 15 1.87 2.34 -4.42
N ASP A 16 2.92 3.11 -4.67
CA ASP A 16 4.00 3.44 -3.74
C ASP A 16 3.50 4.23 -2.52
N GLY A 17 2.52 5.11 -2.72
CA GLY A 17 1.81 5.81 -1.63
C GLY A 17 0.83 4.94 -0.82
N ASN A 18 0.70 3.64 -1.15
CA ASN A 18 -0.27 2.73 -0.52
C ASN A 18 0.36 1.41 -0.06
N ILE A 19 1.66 1.43 0.24
CA ILE A 19 2.34 0.30 0.85
C ILE A 19 1.89 0.19 2.31
N ARG A 20 1.50 -1.02 2.72
CA ARG A 20 1.13 -1.28 4.13
C ARG A 20 2.37 -1.07 5.02
N ALA A 21 2.21 -0.38 6.15
CA ALA A 21 3.31 -0.15 7.10
C ALA A 21 4.01 -1.46 7.53
N GLN A 22 3.25 -2.53 7.76
CA GLN A 22 3.81 -3.85 8.08
C GLN A 22 4.76 -4.36 6.98
N THR A 23 4.39 -4.19 5.72
CA THR A 23 5.23 -4.56 4.58
C THR A 23 6.53 -3.74 4.55
N ILE A 24 6.46 -2.45 4.86
CA ILE A 24 7.66 -1.60 4.97
C ILE A 24 8.58 -2.12 6.09
N LEU A 25 8.03 -2.41 7.27
CA LEU A 25 8.79 -2.92 8.42
C LEU A 25 9.45 -4.28 8.11
N ASP A 26 8.73 -5.20 7.48
CA ASP A 26 9.22 -6.55 7.20
C ASP A 26 10.33 -6.54 6.14
N LEU A 27 10.14 -5.77 5.06
CA LEU A 27 11.17 -5.61 4.03
C LEU A 27 12.38 -4.83 4.57
N GLY A 28 12.17 -3.83 5.41
CA GLY A 28 13.25 -3.10 6.07
C GLY A 28 14.15 -4.03 6.89
N ARG A 29 13.55 -4.95 7.67
CA ARG A 29 14.30 -6.00 8.40
C ARG A 29 14.99 -6.97 7.44
N GLN A 30 14.29 -7.46 6.43
CA GLN A 30 14.83 -8.45 5.47
C GLN A 30 16.08 -7.93 4.75
N PHE A 31 16.07 -6.67 4.33
CA PHE A 31 17.18 -6.06 3.59
C PHE A 31 18.12 -5.25 4.47
N ASN A 32 17.96 -5.31 5.80
CA ASN A 32 18.75 -4.58 6.78
C ASN A 32 18.82 -3.06 6.50
N ILE A 33 17.68 -2.46 6.15
CA ILE A 33 17.51 -1.03 5.93
C ILE A 33 17.05 -0.39 7.24
N ALA A 34 17.81 0.57 7.74
CA ALA A 34 17.42 1.36 8.91
C ALA A 34 16.19 2.21 8.58
N LEU A 35 15.11 1.99 9.33
CA LEU A 35 13.88 2.77 9.24
C LEU A 35 13.88 3.84 10.35
N PRO A 36 13.17 4.97 10.16
CA PRO A 36 13.15 6.06 11.14
C PRO A 36 12.38 5.75 12.44
N ALA A 37 11.65 4.63 12.51
CA ALA A 37 10.90 4.15 13.67
C ALA A 37 10.81 2.61 13.66
#